data_AF-A0A4Y8AD59-F1
#
_entry.id   AF-A0A4Y8AD59-F1
#
_cell.length_a   1.000
_cell.length_b   1.000
_cell.length_c   1.000
_cell.angle_alpha   90.00
_cell.angle_beta   90.00
_cell.angle_gamma   90.00
#
_symmetry.space_group_name_H-M   'P 1'
#
loop_
_entity.id
_entity.type
_entity.pdbx_description
1 polymer ?
#
loop_
_entity_poly.entity_id
_entity_poly.type
_entity_poly.pdbx_seq_one_letter_code
_entity_poly.pdbx_strand_id
1 'polypeptide(L)'
;MHTKDEVLIAIIFAGTVILLLLGIFIISFLFFYQKRHNTHLSEQKNLKAAFQQELLKTQVEIQEQTLNHISREIHDNVTQVLSFVKLNLAIPVKSTAKETELKITESRNLVAQVINDLRDLSKSLSYDHIVQLGLVKTIEIETDRLNNSGMIIANLAINGNPHSLGEQREVVLFRIFQEGLNNALKHSGAKQLNIGLDYFNDLFNLTIQDNGVGFLAGALPNGGSGLKNMVNRAALIGADAAINSAPGEGCCIKIGINHLTQHTYANANYNSPG
;
A
#
# COMPACT_ATOMS: atom_id res chain seq x y z
N MET A 1 88.47 10.16 -19.44
CA MET A 1 87.36 9.99 -20.40
C MET A 1 86.42 8.86 -19.94
N HIS A 2 86.95 7.73 -19.47
CA HIS A 2 86.18 6.60 -18.90
C HIS A 2 85.15 6.93 -17.80
N THR A 3 85.45 7.86 -16.89
CA THR A 3 84.54 8.20 -15.77
C THR A 3 83.24 8.90 -16.18
N LYS A 4 83.18 9.54 -17.36
CA LYS A 4 81.93 10.19 -17.82
C LYS A 4 80.93 9.19 -18.41
N ASP A 5 81.43 8.17 -19.09
CA ASP A 5 80.61 7.15 -19.73
C ASP A 5 79.97 6.22 -18.69
N GLU A 6 80.72 5.86 -17.64
CA GLU A 6 80.20 5.08 -16.50
C GLU A 6 79.06 5.83 -15.77
N VAL A 7 79.22 7.14 -15.55
CA VAL A 7 78.18 7.99 -14.95
C VAL A 7 76.95 8.07 -15.85
N LEU A 8 77.14 8.22 -17.17
CA LEU A 8 76.02 8.26 -18.12
C LEU A 8 75.23 6.94 -18.14
N ILE A 9 75.91 5.79 -18.14
CA ILE A 9 75.27 4.47 -18.10
C ILE A 9 74.48 4.27 -16.80
N ALA A 10 75.05 4.69 -15.66
CA ALA A 10 74.36 4.60 -14.36
C ALA A 10 73.08 5.45 -14.32
N ILE A 11 73.11 6.65 -14.91
CA ILE A 11 71.93 7.53 -14.99
C ILE A 11 70.85 6.91 -15.87
N ILE A 12 71.20 6.37 -17.04
CA ILE A 12 70.24 5.72 -17.95
C ILE A 12 69.60 4.51 -17.26
N PHE A 13 70.40 3.68 -16.59
CA PHE A 13 69.91 2.51 -15.87
C PHE A 13 68.99 2.89 -14.70
N ALA A 14 69.35 3.90 -13.90
CA ALA A 14 68.49 4.40 -12.84
C ALA A 14 67.16 4.93 -13.40
N GLY A 15 67.22 5.67 -14.52
CA GLY A 15 66.03 6.19 -15.21
C GLY A 15 65.08 5.10 -15.69
N THR A 16 65.60 4.02 -16.30
CA THR A 16 64.76 2.90 -16.77
C THR A 16 64.13 2.14 -15.62
N VAL A 17 64.86 1.91 -14.52
CA VAL A 17 64.31 1.27 -13.32
C VAL A 17 63.18 2.11 -12.72
N ILE A 18 63.38 3.43 -12.60
CA ILE A 18 62.34 4.34 -12.11
C ILE A 18 61.10 4.31 -13.01
N LEU A 19 61.28 4.29 -14.33
CA LEU A 19 60.18 4.25 -15.29
C LEU A 19 59.38 2.94 -15.21
N LEU A 20 60.06 1.81 -15.05
CA LEU A 20 59.42 0.51 -14.83
C LEU A 20 58.67 0.45 -13.50
N LEU A 21 59.25 0.96 -12.42
CA LEU A 21 58.59 1.05 -11.12
C LEU A 21 57.35 1.94 -11.16
N LEU A 22 57.42 3.08 -11.87
CA LEU A 22 56.26 3.94 -12.13
C LEU A 22 55.18 3.21 -12.92
N GLY A 23 55.54 2.46 -13.97
CA GLY A 23 54.60 1.67 -14.75
C GLY A 23 53.87 0.62 -13.91
N ILE A 24 54.62 -0.15 -13.10
CA ILE A 24 54.06 -1.15 -12.19
C ILE A 24 53.17 -0.49 -11.14
N PHE A 25 53.60 0.65 -10.59
CA PHE A 25 52.81 1.42 -9.62
C PHE A 25 51.48 1.89 -10.22
N ILE A 26 51.48 2.45 -11.44
CA ILE A 26 50.28 2.90 -12.14
C ILE A 26 49.33 1.72 -12.41
N ILE A 27 49.84 0.59 -12.92
CA ILE A 27 49.02 -0.59 -13.19
C ILE A 27 48.39 -1.14 -11.90
N SER A 28 49.19 -1.26 -10.84
CA SER A 28 48.72 -1.69 -9.51
C SER A 28 47.66 -0.75 -8.96
N PHE A 29 47.90 0.56 -9.04
CA PHE A 29 46.95 1.59 -8.61
C PHE A 29 45.62 1.51 -9.37
N LEU A 30 45.66 1.37 -10.70
CA LEU A 30 44.46 1.21 -11.53
C LEU A 30 43.69 -0.07 -11.18
N PHE A 31 44.40 -1.18 -10.96
CA PHE A 31 43.77 -2.44 -10.56
C PHE A 31 43.09 -2.33 -9.18
N PHE A 32 43.76 -1.72 -8.20
CA PHE A 32 43.18 -1.45 -6.87
C PHE A 32 41.97 -0.52 -6.96
N TYR A 33 42.05 0.55 -7.76
CA TYR A 33 40.96 1.50 -7.98
C TYR A 33 39.75 0.82 -8.63
N GLN A 34 39.97 0.06 -9.70
CA GLN A 34 38.91 -0.64 -10.43
C GLN A 34 38.25 -1.71 -9.58
N LYS A 35 39.03 -2.48 -8.80
CA LYS A 35 38.50 -3.49 -7.88
C LYS A 35 37.58 -2.85 -6.85
N ARG A 36 38.02 -1.75 -6.22
CA ARG A 36 37.24 -1.02 -5.23
C ARG A 36 35.95 -0.43 -5.82
N HIS A 37 36.04 0.18 -7.00
CA HIS A 37 34.87 0.72 -7.71
C HIS A 37 33.84 -0.39 -8.03
N ASN A 38 34.30 -1.52 -8.56
CA ASN A 38 33.42 -2.65 -8.90
C ASN A 38 32.72 -3.25 -7.67
N THR A 39 33.40 -3.33 -6.52
CA THR A 39 32.79 -3.79 -5.27
C THR A 39 31.63 -2.89 -4.85
N HIS A 40 31.82 -1.56 -4.88
CA HIS A 40 30.74 -0.62 -4.53
C HIS A 40 29.56 -0.69 -5.49
N LEU A 41 29.80 -0.82 -6.81
CA LEU A 41 28.71 -1.03 -7.76
C LEU A 41 27.96 -2.34 -7.51
N SER A 42 28.66 -3.42 -7.17
CA SER A 42 28.05 -4.71 -6.85
C SER A 42 27.23 -4.64 -5.57
N GLU A 43 27.73 -3.98 -4.52
CA GLU A 43 27.00 -3.76 -3.27
C GLU A 43 25.72 -2.96 -3.51
N GLN A 44 25.79 -1.86 -4.26
CA GLN A 44 24.61 -1.07 -4.62
C GLN A 44 23.60 -1.87 -5.44
N LYS A 45 24.06 -2.68 -6.40
CA LYS A 45 23.19 -3.58 -7.17
C LYS A 45 22.52 -4.63 -6.27
N ASN A 46 23.27 -5.23 -5.36
CA ASN A 46 22.75 -6.24 -4.43
C ASN A 46 21.73 -5.63 -3.46
N LEU A 47 22.00 -4.44 -2.91
CA LEU A 47 21.04 -3.72 -2.07
C LEU A 47 19.77 -3.36 -2.83
N LYS A 48 19.89 -2.87 -4.07
CA LYS A 48 18.72 -2.58 -4.92
C LYS A 48 17.93 -3.85 -5.25
N ALA A 49 18.61 -4.94 -5.58
CA ALA A 49 17.96 -6.22 -5.88
C ALA A 49 17.26 -6.81 -4.64
N ALA A 50 17.90 -6.77 -3.47
CA ALA A 50 17.31 -7.21 -2.21
C ALA A 50 16.09 -6.36 -1.84
N PHE A 51 16.18 -5.04 -2.02
CA PHE A 51 15.04 -4.14 -1.82
C PHE A 51 13.89 -4.43 -2.78
N GLN A 52 14.18 -4.62 -4.07
CA GLN A 52 13.16 -5.01 -5.07
C GLN A 52 12.51 -6.36 -4.74
N GLN A 53 13.30 -7.32 -4.28
CA GLN A 53 12.80 -8.64 -3.87
C GLN A 53 11.88 -8.52 -2.64
N GLU A 54 12.26 -7.70 -1.66
CA GLU A 54 11.44 -7.46 -0.47
C GLU A 54 10.14 -6.73 -0.82
N LEU A 55 10.17 -5.78 -1.75
CA LEU A 55 8.97 -5.12 -2.29
C LEU A 55 8.03 -6.11 -2.98
N LEU A 56 8.56 -6.97 -3.86
CA LEU A 56 7.77 -8.00 -4.53
C LEU A 56 7.16 -8.99 -3.55
N LYS A 57 7.95 -9.43 -2.57
CA LYS A 57 7.48 -10.31 -1.50
C LYS A 57 6.35 -9.66 -0.70
N THR A 58 6.53 -8.39 -0.31
CA THR A 58 5.49 -7.60 0.36
C THR A 58 4.23 -7.49 -0.49
N GLN A 59 4.35 -7.29 -1.80
CA GLN A 59 3.21 -7.22 -2.72
C GLN A 59 2.45 -8.54 -2.79
N VAL A 60 3.15 -9.68 -2.87
CA VAL A 60 2.54 -11.02 -2.86
C VAL A 60 1.84 -11.28 -1.53
N GLU A 61 2.49 -10.97 -0.40
CA GLU A 61 1.88 -11.11 0.94
C GLU A 61 0.61 -10.26 1.06
N ILE A 62 0.63 -9.03 0.55
CA ILE A 62 -0.54 -8.14 0.51
C ILE A 62 -1.67 -8.75 -0.34
N GLN A 63 -1.33 -9.35 -1.48
CA GLN A 63 -2.30 -9.98 -2.38
C GLN A 63 -2.94 -11.22 -1.72
N GLU A 64 -2.14 -12.08 -1.09
CA GLU A 64 -2.62 -13.26 -0.38
C GLU A 64 -3.51 -12.90 0.81
N GLN A 65 -3.14 -11.87 1.59
CA GLN A 65 -3.97 -11.37 2.68
C GLN A 65 -5.30 -10.80 2.17
N THR A 66 -5.29 -10.12 1.03
CA THR A 66 -6.51 -9.60 0.39
C THR A 66 -7.42 -10.74 -0.04
N LEU A 67 -6.87 -11.78 -0.69
CA LEU A 67 -7.63 -12.98 -1.08
C LEU A 67 -8.20 -13.72 0.13
N ASN A 68 -7.42 -13.85 1.21
CA ASN A 68 -7.88 -14.45 2.45
C ASN A 68 -9.00 -13.65 3.12
N HIS A 69 -8.89 -12.31 3.12
CA HIS A 69 -9.96 -11.44 3.63
C HIS A 69 -11.24 -11.60 2.83
N ILE A 70 -11.15 -11.58 1.49
CA ILE A 70 -12.28 -11.82 0.58
C ILE A 70 -12.91 -13.18 0.86
N SER A 71 -12.09 -14.23 1.00
CA SER A 71 -12.58 -15.58 1.28
C SER A 71 -13.37 -15.63 2.58
N ARG A 72 -12.95 -14.91 3.62
CA ARG A 72 -13.70 -14.80 4.89
C ARG A 72 -15.00 -14.01 4.75
N GLU A 73 -15.00 -12.86 4.08
CA GLU A 73 -16.24 -12.08 3.86
C GLU A 73 -17.28 -12.88 3.09
N ILE A 74 -16.86 -13.58 2.03
CA ILE A 74 -17.72 -14.47 1.28
C ILE A 74 -18.21 -15.60 2.18
N HIS A 75 -17.30 -16.29 2.88
CA HIS A 75 -17.67 -17.42 3.73
C HIS A 75 -18.67 -17.00 4.81
N ASP A 76 -18.42 -15.91 5.53
CA ASP A 76 -19.22 -15.52 6.68
C ASP A 76 -20.59 -14.98 6.26
N ASN A 77 -20.66 -14.11 5.23
CA ASN A 77 -21.92 -13.52 4.81
C ASN A 77 -22.75 -14.48 3.93
N VAL A 78 -22.13 -15.13 2.94
CA VAL A 78 -22.86 -15.99 1.99
C VAL A 78 -23.28 -17.31 2.63
N THR A 79 -22.42 -17.95 3.43
CA THR A 79 -22.76 -19.26 4.04
C THR A 79 -23.86 -19.12 5.09
N GLN A 80 -23.88 -18.03 5.86
CA GLN A 80 -24.94 -17.78 6.83
C GLN A 80 -26.28 -17.54 6.13
N VAL A 81 -26.34 -16.67 5.12
CA VAL A 81 -27.59 -16.40 4.41
C VAL A 81 -28.09 -17.63 3.66
N LEU A 82 -27.21 -18.37 2.97
CA LEU A 82 -27.60 -19.62 2.30
C LEU A 82 -28.07 -20.70 3.28
N SER A 83 -27.48 -20.77 4.48
CA SER A 83 -27.94 -21.68 5.53
C SER A 83 -29.34 -21.29 6.02
N PHE A 84 -29.60 -20.00 6.19
CA PHE A 84 -30.93 -19.49 6.54
C PHE A 84 -31.95 -19.76 5.43
N VAL A 85 -31.61 -19.49 4.17
CA VAL A 85 -32.44 -19.82 2.99
C VAL A 85 -32.76 -21.31 2.95
N LYS A 86 -31.77 -22.18 3.18
CA LYS A 86 -31.98 -23.65 3.24
C LYS A 86 -32.96 -24.05 4.35
N LEU A 87 -32.85 -23.45 5.53
CA LEU A 87 -33.80 -23.67 6.64
C LEU A 87 -35.20 -23.13 6.29
N ASN A 88 -35.27 -21.97 5.64
CA ASN A 88 -36.55 -21.33 5.33
C ASN A 88 -37.31 -22.09 4.23
N LEU A 89 -36.58 -22.73 3.31
CA LEU A 89 -37.09 -23.65 2.30
C LEU A 89 -37.36 -25.08 2.83
N ALA A 90 -36.96 -25.41 4.06
CA ALA A 90 -37.34 -26.66 4.72
C ALA A 90 -38.79 -26.57 5.25
N ILE A 91 -39.74 -26.51 4.33
CA ILE A 91 -41.16 -26.25 4.60
C ILE A 91 -41.83 -27.52 5.19
N PRO A 92 -42.41 -27.46 6.41
CA PRO A 92 -43.11 -28.60 7.00
C PRO A 92 -44.32 -29.06 6.17
N VAL A 93 -44.59 -30.37 6.20
CA VAL A 93 -45.71 -31.01 5.45
C VAL A 93 -47.10 -30.43 5.79
N LYS A 94 -47.25 -29.81 6.96
CA LYS A 94 -48.52 -29.19 7.41
C LYS A 94 -48.64 -27.69 7.12
N SER A 95 -47.67 -27.09 6.42
CA SER A 95 -47.70 -25.64 6.13
C SER A 95 -48.83 -25.29 5.19
N THR A 96 -49.50 -24.17 5.45
CA THR A 96 -50.53 -23.64 4.54
C THR A 96 -49.90 -23.14 3.24
N ALA A 97 -50.70 -23.04 2.17
CA ALA A 97 -50.24 -22.48 0.90
C ALA A 97 -49.68 -21.05 1.06
N LYS A 98 -50.30 -20.25 1.95
CA LYS A 98 -49.90 -18.88 2.23
C LYS A 98 -48.56 -18.79 2.98
N GLU A 99 -48.33 -19.66 3.98
CA GLU A 99 -47.04 -19.73 4.70
C GLU A 99 -45.92 -20.21 3.77
N THR A 100 -46.23 -21.17 2.89
CA THR A 100 -45.30 -21.67 1.86
C THR A 100 -44.89 -20.55 0.91
N GLU A 101 -45.84 -19.78 0.39
CA GLU A 101 -45.59 -18.65 -0.51
C GLU A 101 -44.76 -17.54 0.15
N LEU A 102 -45.04 -17.22 1.42
CA LEU A 102 -44.26 -16.24 2.19
C LEU A 102 -42.81 -16.67 2.37
N LYS A 103 -42.57 -17.92 2.80
CA LYS A 103 -41.21 -18.47 2.99
C LYS A 103 -40.41 -18.53 1.69
N ILE A 104 -41.05 -18.89 0.57
CA ILE A 104 -40.43 -18.88 -0.76
C ILE A 104 -40.06 -17.45 -1.16
N THR A 105 -40.96 -16.49 -0.96
CA THR A 105 -40.73 -15.08 -1.30
C THR A 105 -39.61 -14.46 -0.48
N GLU A 106 -39.59 -14.71 0.83
CA GLU A 106 -38.51 -14.27 1.73
C GLU A 106 -37.16 -14.88 1.31
N SER A 107 -37.13 -16.19 1.02
CA SER A 107 -35.93 -16.87 0.52
C SER A 107 -35.43 -16.27 -0.80
N ARG A 108 -36.33 -15.95 -1.73
CA ARG A 108 -35.98 -15.30 -3.00
C ARG A 108 -35.39 -13.91 -2.79
N ASN A 109 -35.95 -13.13 -1.88
CA ASN A 109 -35.44 -11.79 -1.56
C ASN A 109 -34.05 -11.85 -0.94
N LEU A 110 -33.82 -12.79 0.00
CA LEU A 110 -32.50 -13.00 0.61
C LEU A 110 -31.45 -13.44 -0.41
N VAL A 111 -31.80 -14.35 -1.33
CA VAL A 111 -30.89 -14.74 -2.43
C VAL A 111 -30.58 -13.55 -3.34
N ALA A 112 -31.58 -12.74 -3.70
CA ALA A 112 -31.37 -11.56 -4.53
C ALA A 112 -30.47 -10.52 -3.84
N GLN A 113 -30.63 -10.34 -2.53
CA GLN A 113 -29.77 -9.48 -1.71
C GLN A 113 -28.32 -9.97 -1.72
N VAL A 114 -28.06 -11.25 -1.46
CA VAL A 114 -26.70 -11.82 -1.49
C VAL A 114 -26.04 -11.71 -2.86
N ILE A 115 -26.80 -11.88 -3.94
CA ILE A 115 -26.29 -11.70 -5.30
C ILE A 115 -25.84 -10.25 -5.53
N ASN A 116 -26.63 -9.28 -5.05
CA ASN A 116 -26.27 -7.86 -5.14
C ASN A 116 -25.06 -7.55 -4.26
N ASP A 117 -25.01 -8.05 -3.03
CA ASP A 117 -23.88 -7.86 -2.11
C ASP A 117 -22.57 -8.42 -2.69
N LEU A 118 -22.61 -9.62 -3.30
CA LEU A 118 -21.46 -10.20 -4.00
C LEU A 118 -21.04 -9.38 -5.22
N ARG A 119 -22.01 -8.82 -5.95
CA ARG A 119 -21.75 -7.99 -7.13
C ARG A 119 -21.10 -6.66 -6.73
N ASP A 120 -21.56 -6.05 -5.65
CA ASP A 120 -21.03 -4.81 -5.13
C ASP A 120 -19.67 -5.03 -4.48
N LEU A 121 -19.47 -6.14 -3.78
CA LEU A 121 -18.16 -6.59 -3.31
C LEU A 121 -17.19 -6.74 -4.49
N SER A 122 -17.56 -7.48 -5.54
CA SER A 122 -16.73 -7.67 -6.74
C SER A 122 -16.38 -6.34 -7.44
N LYS A 123 -17.34 -5.42 -7.58
CA LYS A 123 -17.11 -4.08 -8.16
C LYS A 123 -16.18 -3.23 -7.30
N SER A 124 -16.40 -3.19 -5.98
CA SER A 124 -15.55 -2.46 -5.03
C SER A 124 -14.11 -3.00 -4.97
N LEU A 125 -13.88 -4.21 -5.47
CA LEU A 125 -12.58 -4.86 -5.50
C LEU A 125 -11.89 -4.78 -6.87
N SER A 126 -12.55 -4.28 -7.92
CA SER A 126 -11.98 -4.26 -9.27
C SER A 126 -11.08 -3.05 -9.50
N TYR A 127 -9.82 -3.31 -9.88
CA TYR A 127 -8.85 -2.29 -10.30
C TYR A 127 -9.42 -1.40 -11.42
N ASP A 128 -10.06 -2.02 -12.42
CA ASP A 128 -10.63 -1.32 -13.58
C ASP A 128 -11.76 -0.34 -13.18
N HIS A 129 -12.50 -0.67 -12.12
CA HIS A 129 -13.58 0.18 -11.65
C HIS A 129 -13.07 1.46 -10.97
N ILE A 130 -12.00 1.34 -10.17
CA ILE A 130 -11.36 2.48 -9.52
C ILE A 130 -10.67 3.37 -10.55
N VAL A 131 -9.99 2.77 -11.53
CA VAL A 131 -9.31 3.52 -12.61
C VAL A 131 -10.31 4.29 -13.49
N GLN A 132 -11.46 3.68 -13.81
CA GLN A 132 -12.47 4.35 -14.65
C GLN A 132 -13.23 5.48 -13.94
N LEU A 133 -13.46 5.36 -12.62
CA LEU A 133 -14.23 6.33 -11.85
C LEU A 133 -13.37 7.40 -11.15
N GLY A 134 -12.13 7.06 -10.82
CA GLY A 134 -11.23 7.89 -10.02
C GLY A 134 -11.52 7.84 -8.51
N LEU A 135 -10.50 8.14 -7.71
CA LEU A 135 -10.53 8.01 -6.24
C LEU A 135 -11.74 8.68 -5.58
N VAL A 136 -11.98 9.96 -5.92
CA VAL A 136 -13.06 10.76 -5.32
C VAL A 136 -14.41 10.07 -5.53
N LYS A 137 -14.70 9.68 -6.77
CA LYS A 137 -16.00 9.12 -7.10
C LYS A 137 -16.22 7.75 -6.46
N THR A 138 -15.18 6.93 -6.36
CA THR A 138 -15.29 5.64 -5.69
C THR A 138 -15.50 5.80 -4.18
N ILE A 139 -14.87 6.78 -3.53
CA ILE A 139 -15.10 7.08 -2.11
C ILE A 139 -16.51 7.62 -1.87
N GLU A 140 -17.03 8.49 -2.75
CA GLU A 140 -18.43 8.95 -2.68
C GLU A 140 -19.42 7.78 -2.71
N ILE A 141 -19.28 6.86 -3.67
CA ILE A 141 -20.16 5.70 -3.82
C ILE A 141 -20.13 4.81 -2.57
N GLU A 142 -18.94 4.56 -2.02
CA GLU A 142 -18.80 3.78 -0.79
C GLU A 142 -19.40 4.49 0.44
N THR A 143 -19.23 5.81 0.53
CA THR A 143 -19.82 6.62 1.61
C THR A 143 -21.35 6.60 1.54
N ASP A 144 -21.92 6.74 0.34
CA ASP A 144 -23.36 6.64 0.12
C ASP A 144 -23.90 5.25 0.47
N ARG A 145 -23.17 4.19 0.08
CA ARG A 145 -23.52 2.81 0.43
C ARG A 145 -23.57 2.60 1.94
N LEU A 146 -22.61 3.12 2.69
CA LEU A 146 -22.59 3.05 4.14
C LEU A 146 -23.77 3.77 4.77
N ASN A 147 -24.05 5.00 4.32
CA ASN A 147 -25.18 5.78 4.82
C ASN A 147 -26.51 5.07 4.54
N ASN A 148 -26.68 4.47 3.36
CA ASN A 148 -27.88 3.69 3.00
C ASN A 148 -28.03 2.41 3.83
N SER A 149 -26.93 1.80 4.27
CA SER A 149 -26.97 0.61 5.13
C SER A 149 -27.42 0.91 6.56
N GLY A 150 -27.30 2.16 7.01
CA GLY A 150 -27.60 2.57 8.38
C GLY A 150 -26.61 2.06 9.44
N MET A 151 -25.52 1.40 9.04
CA MET A 151 -24.52 0.86 9.98
C MET A 151 -23.71 1.96 10.68
N ILE A 152 -23.36 3.02 9.94
CA ILE A 152 -22.55 4.15 10.43
C ILE A 152 -22.91 5.42 9.64
N ILE A 153 -22.80 6.59 10.26
CA ILE A 153 -22.94 7.88 9.57
C ILE A 153 -21.58 8.27 9.01
N ALA A 154 -21.44 8.27 7.69
CA ALA A 154 -20.20 8.62 7.01
C ALA A 154 -20.30 10.02 6.36
N ASN A 155 -19.36 10.90 6.71
CA ASN A 155 -19.25 12.26 6.18
C ASN A 155 -18.01 12.37 5.29
N LEU A 156 -18.19 12.75 4.03
CA LEU A 156 -17.10 13.03 3.10
C LEU A 156 -16.93 14.54 2.92
N ALA A 157 -15.72 15.04 3.15
CA ALA A 157 -15.31 16.40 2.88
C ALA A 157 -14.19 16.41 1.84
N ILE A 158 -14.36 17.22 0.79
CA ILE A 158 -13.38 17.39 -0.28
C ILE A 158 -12.97 18.86 -0.27
N ASN A 159 -11.70 19.12 -0.01
CA ASN A 159 -11.13 20.46 0.05
C ASN A 159 -10.14 20.66 -1.10
N GLY A 160 -10.20 21.83 -1.74
CA GLY A 160 -9.36 22.15 -2.90
C GLY A 160 -9.93 21.64 -4.22
N ASN A 161 -9.09 21.62 -5.26
CA ASN A 161 -9.47 21.18 -6.60
C ASN A 161 -8.95 19.76 -6.87
N PRO A 162 -9.85 18.76 -7.03
CA PRO A 162 -9.45 17.41 -7.36
C PRO A 162 -8.64 17.36 -8.66
N HIS A 163 -7.53 16.66 -8.61
CA HIS A 163 -6.69 16.35 -9.76
C HIS A 163 -6.19 14.91 -9.63
N SER A 164 -5.75 14.31 -10.75
CA SER A 164 -5.30 12.93 -10.70
C SER A 164 -3.99 12.79 -9.91
N LEU A 165 -3.92 11.76 -9.08
CA LEU A 165 -2.74 11.38 -8.32
C LEU A 165 -1.94 10.29 -9.05
N GLY A 166 -2.44 9.81 -10.20
CA GLY A 166 -1.97 8.65 -10.94
C GLY A 166 -2.70 7.37 -10.50
N GLU A 167 -3.08 6.54 -11.48
CA GLU A 167 -3.92 5.35 -11.28
C GLU A 167 -3.46 4.46 -10.13
N GLN A 168 -2.16 4.15 -10.06
CA GLN A 168 -1.59 3.29 -9.02
C GLN A 168 -1.76 3.90 -7.62
N ARG A 169 -1.57 5.21 -7.48
CA ARG A 169 -1.73 5.90 -6.19
C ARG A 169 -3.18 5.93 -5.75
N GLU A 170 -4.07 6.25 -6.67
CA GLU A 170 -5.52 6.29 -6.42
C GLU A 170 -6.06 4.92 -6.00
N VAL A 171 -5.62 3.84 -6.64
CA VAL A 171 -5.99 2.47 -6.24
C VAL A 171 -5.48 2.15 -4.84
N VAL A 172 -4.22 2.44 -4.53
CA VAL A 172 -3.64 2.14 -3.21
C VAL A 172 -4.32 2.97 -2.10
N LEU A 173 -4.58 4.25 -2.35
CA LEU A 173 -5.32 5.12 -1.43
C LEU A 173 -6.72 4.58 -1.15
N PHE A 174 -7.43 4.14 -2.19
CA PHE A 174 -8.75 3.53 -2.03
C PHE A 174 -8.70 2.25 -1.20
N ARG A 175 -7.66 1.41 -1.38
CA ARG A 175 -7.45 0.22 -0.53
C ARG A 175 -7.17 0.55 0.92
N ILE A 176 -6.45 1.63 1.19
CA ILE A 176 -6.23 2.12 2.56
C ILE A 176 -7.56 2.62 3.15
N PHE A 177 -8.33 3.37 2.37
CA PHE A 177 -9.68 3.79 2.74
C PHE A 177 -10.59 2.62 3.12
N GLN A 178 -10.63 1.56 2.30
CA GLN A 178 -11.42 0.36 2.59
C GLN A 178 -11.00 -0.33 3.91
N GLU A 179 -9.70 -0.43 4.18
CA GLU A 179 -9.20 -1.02 5.42
C GLU A 179 -9.56 -0.16 6.64
N GLY A 180 -9.42 1.16 6.53
CA GLY A 180 -9.84 2.11 7.58
C GLY A 180 -11.34 1.99 7.89
N LEU A 181 -12.16 1.91 6.85
CA LEU A 181 -13.60 1.67 6.98
C LEU A 181 -13.92 0.34 7.68
N ASN A 182 -13.28 -0.75 7.26
CA ASN A 182 -13.48 -2.08 7.83
C ASN A 182 -13.12 -2.10 9.33
N ASN A 183 -12.02 -1.43 9.70
CA ASN A 183 -11.63 -1.28 11.09
C ASN A 183 -12.67 -0.50 11.91
N ALA A 184 -13.22 0.58 11.35
CA ALA A 184 -14.29 1.33 12.00
C ALA A 184 -15.53 0.45 12.24
N LEU A 185 -15.98 -0.29 11.21
CA LEU A 185 -17.19 -1.13 11.31
C LEU A 185 -17.02 -2.32 12.26
N LYS A 186 -15.88 -3.01 12.22
CA LYS A 186 -15.69 -4.28 12.96
C LYS A 186 -15.17 -4.11 14.37
N HIS A 187 -14.36 -3.08 14.62
CA HIS A 187 -13.56 -3.01 15.84
C HIS A 187 -13.87 -1.78 16.70
N SER A 188 -14.33 -0.69 16.10
CA SER A 188 -14.43 0.58 16.82
C SER A 188 -15.77 0.78 17.55
N GLY A 189 -16.86 0.16 17.07
CA GLY A 189 -18.21 0.50 17.54
C GLY A 189 -18.60 1.96 17.28
N ALA A 190 -17.91 2.62 16.34
CA ALA A 190 -18.14 4.01 15.98
C ALA A 190 -19.53 4.23 15.40
N LYS A 191 -20.06 5.42 15.66
CA LYS A 191 -21.33 5.90 15.08
C LYS A 191 -21.10 6.86 13.92
N GLN A 192 -19.91 7.44 13.85
CA GLN A 192 -19.55 8.43 12.85
C GLN A 192 -18.16 8.12 12.26
N LEU A 193 -18.06 8.30 10.96
CA LEU A 193 -16.83 8.21 10.19
C LEU A 193 -16.68 9.50 9.38
N ASN A 194 -15.59 10.23 9.60
CA ASN A 194 -15.26 11.44 8.85
C ASN A 194 -14.12 11.13 7.88
N ILE A 195 -14.34 11.45 6.62
CA ILE A 195 -13.41 11.20 5.52
C ILE A 195 -13.05 12.54 4.91
N GLY A 196 -11.76 12.86 4.88
CA GLY A 196 -11.23 14.10 4.32
C GLY A 196 -10.33 13.81 3.13
N LEU A 197 -10.58 14.48 2.00
CA LEU A 197 -9.71 14.53 0.84
C LEU A 197 -9.25 15.97 0.64
N ASP A 198 -8.01 16.28 1.05
CA ASP A 198 -7.45 17.62 0.94
C ASP A 198 -6.46 17.69 -0.22
N TYR A 199 -6.82 18.45 -1.26
CA TYR A 199 -5.98 18.72 -2.42
C TYR A 199 -5.31 20.09 -2.29
N PHE A 200 -4.00 20.08 -2.08
CA PHE A 200 -3.13 21.25 -2.15
C PHE A 200 -2.31 21.22 -3.46
N ASN A 201 -1.57 22.28 -3.74
CA ASN A 201 -0.76 22.37 -4.97
C ASN A 201 0.32 21.28 -5.05
N ASP A 202 0.99 20.99 -3.93
CA ASP A 202 2.11 20.04 -3.87
C ASP A 202 1.84 18.84 -2.95
N LEU A 203 0.66 18.77 -2.33
CA LEU A 203 0.34 17.78 -1.32
C LEU A 203 -1.10 17.30 -1.48
N PHE A 204 -1.31 16.00 -1.33
CA PHE A 204 -2.61 15.41 -1.14
C PHE A 204 -2.66 14.73 0.23
N ASN A 205 -3.73 14.96 1.00
CA ASN A 205 -3.98 14.24 2.24
C ASN A 205 -5.32 13.49 2.20
N LEU A 206 -5.27 12.20 2.55
CA LEU A 206 -6.43 11.40 2.89
C LEU A 206 -6.50 11.26 4.41
N THR A 207 -7.62 11.68 5.01
CA THR A 207 -7.92 11.48 6.43
C THR A 207 -9.13 10.56 6.59
N ILE A 208 -9.03 9.56 7.45
CA ILE A 208 -10.12 8.66 7.83
C ILE A 208 -10.18 8.68 9.35
N GLN A 209 -11.29 9.16 9.91
CA GLN A 209 -11.43 9.32 11.36
C GLN A 209 -12.75 8.76 11.86
N ASP A 210 -12.68 7.78 12.76
CA ASP A 210 -13.85 7.27 13.47
C ASP A 210 -13.93 7.82 14.90
N ASN A 211 -15.13 7.79 15.49
CA ASN A 211 -15.38 8.19 16.88
C ASN A 211 -15.60 6.99 17.83
N GLY A 212 -15.00 5.85 17.53
CA GLY A 212 -15.19 4.62 18.28
C GLY A 212 -14.37 4.54 19.56
N VAL A 213 -14.22 3.31 20.08
CA VAL A 213 -13.54 3.05 21.35
C VAL A 213 -12.04 3.33 21.33
N GLY A 214 -11.42 3.42 20.15
CA GLY A 214 -9.97 3.59 20.00
C GLY A 214 -9.13 2.49 20.67
N PHE A 215 -7.81 2.62 20.59
CA PHE A 215 -6.87 1.66 21.17
C PHE A 215 -5.54 2.34 21.52
N LEU A 216 -4.77 1.71 22.42
CA LEU A 216 -3.39 2.12 22.69
C LEU A 216 -2.45 1.51 21.64
N ALA A 217 -1.73 2.35 20.90
CA ALA A 217 -0.80 1.93 19.85
C ALA A 217 0.27 0.91 20.31
N GLY A 218 0.62 0.90 21.61
CA GLY A 218 1.57 -0.05 22.21
C GLY A 218 0.97 -1.30 22.86
N ALA A 219 -0.36 -1.40 22.99
CA ALA A 219 -1.02 -2.52 23.69
C ALA A 219 -1.43 -3.68 22.77
N LEU A 220 -1.27 -3.53 21.45
CA LEU A 220 -1.49 -4.59 20.48
C LEU A 220 -0.19 -5.39 20.33
N PRO A 221 -0.13 -6.68 20.76
CA PRO A 221 1.11 -7.47 20.75
C PRO A 221 1.75 -7.63 19.36
N ASN A 222 0.99 -7.31 18.31
CA ASN A 222 1.39 -7.30 16.90
C ASN A 222 0.52 -6.30 16.12
N GLY A 223 0.41 -5.04 16.60
CA GLY A 223 -0.30 -3.91 15.95
C GLY A 223 -1.15 -4.31 14.74
N GLY A 224 -2.44 -4.63 14.95
CA GLY A 224 -3.29 -5.45 14.09
C GLY A 224 -2.92 -5.40 12.60
N SER A 225 -2.80 -6.56 11.95
CA SER A 225 -2.27 -6.73 10.59
C SER A 225 -2.76 -5.67 9.58
N GLY A 226 -4.01 -5.22 9.70
CA GLY A 226 -4.59 -4.13 8.91
C GLY A 226 -3.83 -2.80 9.00
N LEU A 227 -3.46 -2.34 10.19
CA LEU A 227 -2.76 -1.06 10.39
C LEU A 227 -1.35 -1.11 9.80
N LYS A 228 -0.62 -2.20 10.03
CA LYS A 228 0.71 -2.43 9.44
C LYS A 228 0.63 -2.47 7.91
N ASN A 229 -0.40 -3.13 7.37
CA ASN A 229 -0.62 -3.19 5.93
C ASN A 229 -0.91 -1.82 5.31
N MET A 230 -1.68 -0.96 5.99
CA MET A 230 -1.92 0.40 5.53
C MET A 230 -0.63 1.22 5.46
N VAL A 231 0.24 1.11 6.47
CA VAL A 231 1.54 1.78 6.49
C VAL A 231 2.43 1.27 5.35
N ASN A 232 2.52 -0.05 5.16
CA ASN A 232 3.30 -0.63 4.06
C ASN A 232 2.79 -0.19 2.68
N ARG A 233 1.47 -0.17 2.49
CA ARG A 233 0.83 0.27 1.25
C ARG A 233 1.09 1.75 0.96
N ALA A 234 1.04 2.61 1.98
CA ALA A 234 1.38 4.02 1.85
C ALA A 234 2.84 4.19 1.39
N ALA A 235 3.77 3.44 2.00
CA ALA A 235 5.18 3.47 1.61
C ALA A 235 5.41 3.05 0.14
N LEU A 236 4.64 2.09 -0.39
CA LEU A 236 4.74 1.65 -1.80
C LEU A 236 4.49 2.77 -2.82
N ILE A 237 3.68 3.77 -2.47
CA ILE A 237 3.34 4.89 -3.35
C ILE A 237 4.12 6.17 -3.01
N GLY A 238 5.10 6.08 -2.10
CA GLY A 238 5.88 7.21 -1.60
C GLY A 238 5.06 8.16 -0.71
N ALA A 239 4.07 7.62 0.00
CA ALA A 239 3.23 8.36 0.94
C ALA A 239 3.67 8.12 2.39
N ASP A 240 3.48 9.14 3.23
CA ASP A 240 3.64 9.03 4.67
C ASP A 240 2.30 8.64 5.31
N ALA A 241 2.33 7.68 6.24
CA ALA A 241 1.15 7.25 6.99
C ALA A 241 1.32 7.55 8.49
N ALA A 242 0.33 8.22 9.07
CA ALA A 242 0.22 8.45 10.50
C ALA A 242 -1.10 7.84 11.00
N ILE A 243 -1.01 7.06 12.08
CA ILE A 243 -2.17 6.43 12.72
C ILE A 243 -2.15 6.85 14.19
N ASN A 244 -3.20 7.56 14.60
CA ASN A 244 -3.36 8.10 15.93
C ASN A 244 -4.64 7.52 16.53
N SER A 245 -4.53 6.84 17.66
CA SER A 245 -5.67 6.33 18.40
C SER A 245 -5.40 6.38 19.89
N ALA A 246 -6.45 6.62 20.66
CA ALA A 246 -6.44 6.56 22.11
C ALA A 246 -7.77 5.98 22.61
N PRO A 247 -7.78 5.25 23.75
CA PRO A 247 -9.02 4.74 24.33
C PRO A 247 -10.04 5.86 24.58
N GLY A 248 -11.23 5.72 24.00
CA GLY A 248 -12.33 6.67 24.07
C GLY A 248 -12.29 7.82 23.05
N GLU A 249 -11.22 7.94 22.25
CA GLU A 249 -11.04 9.03 21.27
C GLU A 249 -11.15 8.57 19.80
N GLY A 250 -11.49 7.30 19.57
CA GLY A 250 -11.55 6.71 18.23
C GLY A 250 -10.18 6.49 17.60
N CYS A 251 -10.14 6.41 16.27
CA CYS A 251 -8.91 6.27 15.49
C CYS A 251 -8.90 7.29 14.34
N CYS A 252 -7.73 7.86 14.07
CA CYS A 252 -7.48 8.76 12.96
C CYS A 252 -6.31 8.23 12.13
N ILE A 253 -6.57 7.93 10.87
CA ILE A 253 -5.58 7.51 9.87
C ILE A 253 -5.39 8.69 8.91
N LYS A 254 -4.14 9.11 8.73
CA LYS A 254 -3.76 10.17 7.79
C LYS A 254 -2.69 9.69 6.84
N ILE A 255 -2.94 9.85 5.54
CA ILE A 255 -2.01 9.52 4.46
C ILE A 255 -1.68 10.80 3.71
N GLY A 256 -0.40 11.18 3.68
CA GLY A 256 0.09 12.35 2.96
C GLY A 256 0.94 11.95 1.75
N ILE A 257 0.63 12.50 0.58
CA ILE A 257 1.38 12.30 -0.67
C ILE A 257 1.89 13.65 -1.15
N ASN A 258 3.21 13.78 -1.29
CA ASN A 258 3.81 14.95 -1.92
C ASN A 258 3.92 14.72 -3.43
N HIS A 259 3.46 15.67 -4.25
CA HIS A 259 3.59 15.59 -5.71
C HIS A 259 5.07 15.63 -6.16
N LEU A 260 5.95 16.23 -5.35
CA LEU A 260 7.39 16.38 -5.62
C LEU A 260 8.21 15.11 -5.32
N THR A 261 7.69 14.12 -4.59
CA THR A 261 8.40 12.84 -4.40
C THR A 261 8.43 11.98 -5.66
N GLN A 262 7.88 12.44 -6.80
CA GLN A 262 8.22 11.90 -8.13
C GLN A 262 9.74 11.93 -8.41
N HIS A 263 10.53 12.77 -7.73
CA HIS A 263 11.97 12.91 -8.05
C HIS A 263 12.97 12.40 -7.01
N THR A 264 12.58 11.96 -5.81
CA THR A 264 13.59 11.63 -4.77
C THR A 264 14.17 10.22 -4.88
N TYR A 265 13.61 9.35 -5.73
CA TYR A 265 14.26 8.07 -6.11
C TYR A 265 14.76 8.04 -7.56
N ALA A 266 14.47 9.07 -8.36
CA ALA A 266 14.98 9.22 -9.73
C ALA A 266 16.21 10.15 -9.83
N ASN A 267 16.39 11.11 -8.90
CA ASN A 267 17.43 12.14 -8.99
C ASN A 267 18.44 12.16 -7.83
N ALA A 268 18.62 11.06 -7.09
CA ALA A 268 19.67 10.97 -6.06
C ALA A 268 21.12 10.90 -6.63
N ASN A 269 21.33 11.16 -7.92
CA ASN A 269 22.67 11.30 -8.52
C ASN A 269 22.64 12.36 -9.63
N TYR A 270 22.56 13.64 -9.28
CA TYR A 270 23.21 14.72 -10.04
C TYR A 270 23.14 15.97 -9.18
N ASN A 271 24.19 16.21 -8.41
CA ASN A 271 24.76 17.53 -8.13
C ASN A 271 25.96 17.38 -7.19
N SER A 272 27.16 17.45 -7.76
CA SER A 272 28.33 17.99 -7.08
C SER A 272 28.71 19.28 -7.80
N PRO A 273 28.89 20.41 -7.10
CA PRO A 273 29.41 21.63 -7.69
C PRO A 273 30.95 21.57 -7.73
N GLY A 274 31.54 21.95 -8.86
CA GLY A 274 32.99 22.04 -9.08
C GLY A 274 33.44 21.35 -10.35
#